data_AF-A0A918PCP8-F1
#
_entry.id   AF-A0A918PCP8-F1
#
_cell.length_a   1.000
_cell.length_b   1.000
_cell.length_c   1.000
_cell.angle_alpha   90.00
_cell.angle_beta   90.00
_cell.angle_gamma   90.00
#
_symmetry.space_group_name_H-M   'P 1'
#
loop_
_entity.id
_entity.type
_entity.pdbx_description
1 polymer ?
#
loop_
_entity_poly.entity_id
_entity_poly.type
_entity_poly.pdbx_seq_one_letter_code
_entity_poly.pdbx_strand_id
1 'polypeptide(L)' 'MTVLADQALALCGLAARVLLWRPDEFWNATPAELAAALGMNGGAEAAPPQFDRAALARIFGNDWAGQRA' A
#
# COMPACT_ATOMS: atom_id res chain seq x y z
N MET A 1 16.28 -5.45 7.51
CA MET A 1 14.94 -4.80 7.45
C MET A 1 14.64 -4.22 6.06
N THR A 2 15.07 -4.84 4.94
CA THR A 2 14.92 -4.26 3.59
C THR A 2 13.92 -4.99 2.69
N VAL A 3 13.49 -6.20 3.08
CA VAL A 3 12.65 -7.07 2.24
C VAL A 3 11.41 -6.36 1.69
N LEU A 4 10.72 -5.54 2.50
CA LEU A 4 9.57 -4.77 2.02
C LEU A 4 9.94 -3.77 0.93
N ALA A 5 11.02 -3.01 1.13
CA ALA A 5 11.48 -2.01 0.18
C ALA A 5 11.95 -2.66 -1.14
N ASP A 6 12.67 -3.77 -1.04
CA ASP A 6 13.18 -4.52 -2.19
C ASP A 6 12.02 -5.10 -3.02
N GLN A 7 11.00 -5.68 -2.35
CA GLN A 7 9.82 -6.23 -3.01
C GLN A 7 8.94 -5.14 -3.62
N ALA A 8 8.74 -4.01 -2.92
CA ALA A 8 7.99 -2.89 -3.44
C ALA A 8 8.62 -2.35 -4.72
N LEU A 9 9.94 -2.17 -4.74
CA LEU A 9 10.65 -1.69 -5.92
C LEU A 9 10.53 -2.67 -7.11
N ALA A 10 10.63 -3.98 -6.86
CA ALA A 10 10.45 -4.99 -7.89
C ALA A 10 9.05 -4.95 -8.52
N LEU A 11 8.01 -4.80 -7.69
CA LEU A 11 6.62 -4.69 -8.16
C LEU A 11 6.38 -3.39 -8.95
N CYS A 12 6.93 -2.25 -8.49
CA CYS A 12 6.88 -0.99 -9.21
C CYS A 12 7.50 -1.12 -10.62
N GLY A 13 8.68 -1.76 -10.72
CA GLY A 13 9.33 -2.00 -12.01
C GLY A 13 8.53 -2.92 -12.94
N LEU A 14 7.82 -3.91 -12.38
CA LEU A 14 6.95 -4.79 -13.16
C LEU A 14 5.72 -4.04 -13.68
N ALA A 15 5.07 -3.24 -12.83
CA ALA A 15 3.92 -2.43 -13.22
C ALA A 15 4.27 -1.44 -14.34
N ALA A 16 5.38 -0.72 -14.23
CA ALA A 16 5.83 0.22 -15.27
C ALA A 16 6.04 -0.48 -16.63
N ARG A 17 6.63 -1.68 -16.64
CA ARG A 17 6.87 -2.45 -17.89
C ARG A 17 5.58 -2.94 -18.52
N VAL A 18 4.65 -3.45 -17.72
CA VAL A 18 3.35 -3.96 -18.22
C VAL A 18 2.52 -2.83 -18.81
N LEU A 19 2.56 -1.65 -18.20
CA LEU A 19 1.83 -0.45 -18.66
C LEU A 19 2.58 0.33 -19.75
N LEU A 20 3.81 -0.07 -20.10
CA LEU A 20 4.69 0.61 -21.05
C LEU A 20 4.96 2.08 -20.69
N TRP A 21 4.96 2.40 -19.40
CA TRP A 21 5.24 3.74 -18.91
C TRP A 21 6.76 3.98 -18.84
N ARG A 22 7.17 5.17 -19.25
CA ARG A 22 8.52 5.68 -18.96
C ARG A 22 8.67 5.89 -17.45
N PRO A 23 9.90 5.88 -16.90
CA PRO A 23 10.12 6.12 -15.48
C PRO A 23 9.45 7.40 -14.97
N ASP A 24 9.53 8.50 -15.72
CA ASP A 24 8.92 9.77 -15.35
C ASP A 24 7.40 9.72 -15.33
N GLU A 25 6.77 8.95 -16.24
CA GLU A 25 5.32 8.78 -16.25
C GLU A 25 4.87 7.95 -15.04
N PHE A 26 5.59 6.87 -14.73
CA PHE A 26 5.27 6.01 -13.59
C PHE A 26 5.43 6.72 -12.25
N TRP A 27 6.52 7.46 -12.05
CA TRP A 27 6.78 8.15 -10.77
C TRP A 27 5.90 9.38 -10.55
N ASN A 28 5.32 9.96 -11.61
CA ASN A 28 4.35 11.05 -11.50
C ASN A 28 2.90 10.55 -11.35
N ALA A 29 2.60 9.31 -11.73
CA ALA A 29 1.26 8.74 -11.55
C ALA A 29 0.93 8.57 -10.07
N THR A 30 -0.29 8.94 -9.69
CA THR A 30 -0.79 8.73 -8.33
C THR A 30 -1.09 7.24 -8.09
N PRO A 31 -1.09 6.77 -6.82
CA PRO A 31 -1.49 5.39 -6.51
C PRO A 31 -2.89 5.02 -7.00
N ALA A 32 -3.83 5.98 -7.02
CA ALA A 32 -5.19 5.76 -7.53
C ALA A 32 -5.21 5.60 -9.05
N GLU A 33 -4.40 6.37 -9.79
CA GLU A 33 -4.26 6.23 -11.25
C GLU A 33 -3.56 4.92 -11.60
N LEU A 34 -2.54 4.51 -10.84
CA LEU A 34 -1.89 3.22 -11.02
C LEU A 34 -2.88 2.05 -10.81
N ALA A 35 -3.69 2.11 -9.74
CA ALA A 35 -4.74 1.12 -9.50
C ALA A 35 -5.78 1.09 -10.63
N ALA A 36 -6.17 2.26 -11.15
CA ALA A 36 -7.07 2.36 -12.29
C ALA A 36 -6.48 1.72 -13.55
N ALA A 37 -5.21 2.02 -13.86
CA ALA A 37 -4.49 1.50 -15.02
C ALA A 37 -4.31 -0.03 -14.97
N LEU A 38 -4.15 -0.58 -13.76
CA LEU A 38 -4.07 -2.03 -13.52
C LEU A 38 -5.44 -2.72 -13.49
N GLY A 39 -6.55 -1.99 -13.67
CA GLY A 39 -7.90 -2.55 -13.59
C GLY A 39 -8.33 -2.92 -12.16
N MET A 40 -7.61 -2.43 -11.15
CA MET A 40 -7.87 -2.73 -9.73
C MET A 40 -8.96 -1.83 -9.12
N ASN A 41 -9.57 -0.94 -9.91
CA ASN A 41 -10.71 -0.11 -9.49
C ASN A 41 -12.03 -0.89 -9.39
N GLY A 42 -12.04 -2.16 -9.82
CA GLY A 42 -13.22 -3.03 -9.82
C GLY A 42 -13.25 -4.00 -8.64
N GLY A 43 -14.08 -3.71 -7.65
CA GLY A 43 -14.61 -4.70 -6.72
C GLY A 43 -13.97 -4.66 -5.33
N ALA A 44 -14.80 -4.34 -4.35
CA ALA A 44 -14.57 -4.61 -2.94
C ALA A 44 -14.56 -6.12 -2.64
N GLU A 45 -13.91 -6.93 -3.48
CA GLU A 45 -13.78 -8.36 -3.27
C GLU A 45 -12.58 -8.59 -2.34
N ALA A 46 -12.90 -8.49 -1.04
CA ALA A 46 -12.03 -8.79 0.07
C ALA A 46 -10.69 -8.04 0.08
N ALA A 47 -10.73 -6.70 0.02
CA ALA A 47 -9.64 -5.96 0.64
C ALA A 47 -9.53 -6.46 2.10
N PRO A 48 -8.36 -6.96 2.55
CA PRO A 48 -8.18 -7.33 3.95
C PRO A 48 -8.57 -6.13 4.83
N PRO A 49 -9.09 -6.36 6.05
CA PRO A 49 -9.60 -5.29 6.90
C PRO A 49 -8.56 -4.17 6.96
N GLN A 50 -8.91 -3.03 6.37
CA GLN A 50 -8.05 -1.86 6.36
C GLN A 50 -7.94 -1.41 7.81
N PHE A 51 -6.73 -1.25 8.32
CA PHE A 51 -6.54 -0.68 9.64
C PHE A 51 -6.97 0.78 9.61
N ASP A 52 -8.14 1.07 10.15
CA ASP A 52 -8.57 2.44 10.35
C ASP A 52 -7.87 3.07 11.56
N ARG A 53 -7.97 4.40 11.67
CA ARG A 53 -7.37 5.14 12.79
C ARG A 53 -7.92 4.66 14.14
N ALA A 54 -9.16 4.19 14.19
CA ALA A 54 -9.77 3.67 15.41
C ALA A 54 -9.17 2.31 15.83
N ALA A 55 -8.90 1.42 14.88
CA ALA A 55 -8.26 0.13 15.09
C ALA A 55 -6.81 0.31 15.55
N LEU A 56 -6.07 1.25 14.94
CA LEU A 56 -4.73 1.61 15.39
C LEU A 56 -4.77 2.18 16.82
N ALA A 57 -5.68 3.11 17.11
CA ALA A 57 -5.84 3.67 18.44
C ALA A 57 -6.19 2.60 19.50
N ARG A 58 -6.94 1.55 19.13
CA ARG A 58 -7.24 0.43 20.03
C ARG A 58 -6.00 -0.42 20.33
N ILE A 59 -5.15 -0.68 19.34
CA ILE A 59 -3.90 -1.44 19.54
C ILE A 59 -2.94 -0.66 20.45
N PHE A 60 -2.68 0.60 20.13
CA PHE A 60 -1.75 1.43 20.92
C PHE A 60 -2.34 1.89 22.26
N GLY A 61 -3.66 2.05 22.34
CA GLY A 61 -4.41 2.43 23.55
C GLY A 61 -4.39 1.35 24.64
N ASN A 62 -4.26 0.09 24.25
CA ASN A 62 -4.21 -1.04 25.18
C ASN A 62 -2.77 -1.36 25.62
N ASP A 63 -1.78 -1.09 24.76
CA ASP A 63 -0.35 -1.36 25.04
C ASP A 63 0.30 -0.32 25.96
N TRP A 64 -0.12 0.95 25.93
CA TRP A 64 0.51 1.99 26.76
C TRP A 64 0.13 1.90 28.24
N ALA A 65 -1.05 1.36 28.55
CA ALA A 65 -1.56 1.23 29.92
C ALA A 65 -0.87 0.10 30.70
N GLY A 66 -0.27 -0.89 30.02
CA GLY A 66 0.47 -2.00 30.63
C GLY A 66 1.96 -1.74 30.89
N GLN A 67 2.54 -0.67 30.32
CA GLN A 67 3.96 -0.33 30.47
C GLN A 67 4.26 0.71 31.57
N ARG A 68 3.22 1.19 32.28
CA ARG A 68 3.35 2.18 33.38
C ARG A 68 2.96 1.63 34.77
N ALA A 69 2.85 0.31 34.93
CA ALA A 69 2.65 -0.34 36.22
C ALA A 69 3.98 -0.87 36.78
#